data_AF-A0A812Y7W0-F1
#
_entry.id   AF-A0A812Y7W0-F1
#
_cell.length_a   1.000
_cell.length_b   1.000
_cell.length_c   1.000
_cell.angle_alpha   90.00
_cell.angle_beta   90.00
_cell.angle_gamma   90.00
#
_symmetry.space_group_name_H-M   'P 1'
#
loop_
_entity.id
_entity.type
_entity.pdbx_description
1 polymer ?
#
loop_
_entity_poly.entity_id
_entity_poly.type
_entity_poly.pdbx_seq_one_letter_code
_entity_poly.pdbx_strand_id
1 'polypeptide(L)'
;DLANEIGMSVMDSAFARVLQSGVNGVVMVLDDRIEPLTRVWCLFEFLLVSRLRCDPVFVTDLGVLGDEGTSPEVALAVGRKLETLQVAHCHASREEDKQKIFEYIRAEVGSLEDMDSQIKQRMGSILRQTLQNLENLQSATQNLMLQMVWGEGSFEQV
;
A
#
# COMPACT_ATOMS: atom_id res chain seq x y z
N ASP A 1 29.02 -23.29 7.39
CA ASP A 1 29.58 -21.95 7.13
C ASP A 1 28.43 -20.95 7.07
N LEU A 2 27.79 -20.75 8.23
CA LEU A 2 26.42 -20.24 8.32
C LEU A 2 26.32 -18.74 7.95
N ALA A 3 27.41 -18.01 8.11
CA ALA A 3 27.50 -16.59 7.73
C ALA A 3 27.45 -16.41 6.20
N ASN A 4 27.99 -17.37 5.43
CA ASN A 4 27.91 -17.37 3.97
C ASN A 4 26.52 -17.77 3.45
N GLU A 5 25.71 -18.47 4.25
CA GLU A 5 24.34 -18.86 3.89
C GLU A 5 23.27 -17.84 4.28
N ILE A 6 23.53 -17.01 5.32
CA ILE A 6 22.54 -16.08 5.89
C ILE A 6 22.74 -14.64 5.37
N GLY A 7 23.92 -14.31 4.85
CA GLY A 7 24.25 -12.96 4.39
C GLY A 7 24.68 -12.04 5.54
N MET A 8 25.48 -11.03 5.22
CA MET A 8 26.03 -10.07 6.18
C MET A 8 25.24 -8.76 6.20
N SER A 9 24.52 -8.46 5.11
CA SER A 9 23.72 -7.26 4.90
C SER A 9 22.23 -7.60 4.79
N VAL A 10 21.37 -6.64 5.14
CA VAL A 10 19.92 -6.72 4.86
C VAL A 10 19.65 -6.87 3.35
N MET A 11 20.59 -6.44 2.51
CA MET A 11 20.55 -6.61 1.06
C MET A 11 20.82 -8.04 0.59
N ASP A 12 21.39 -8.89 1.45
CA ASP A 12 21.59 -10.31 1.14
C ASP A 12 20.31 -11.13 1.38
N SER A 13 19.27 -10.51 1.96
CA SER A 13 17.97 -11.15 2.18
C SER A 13 17.37 -11.65 0.86
N ALA A 14 16.64 -12.76 0.93
CA ALA A 14 15.98 -13.35 -0.23
C ALA A 14 15.09 -12.33 -0.96
N PHE A 15 14.36 -11.49 -0.21
CA PHE A 15 13.53 -10.43 -0.76
C PHE A 15 14.35 -9.39 -1.54
N ALA A 16 15.42 -8.87 -0.96
CA ALA A 16 16.26 -7.88 -1.63
C ALA A 16 16.85 -8.44 -2.94
N ARG A 17 17.33 -9.69 -2.90
CA ARG A 17 17.87 -10.37 -4.08
C ARG A 17 16.82 -10.57 -5.17
N VAL A 18 15.59 -10.94 -4.82
CA VAL A 18 14.50 -11.10 -5.78
C VAL A 18 14.08 -9.76 -6.38
N LEU A 19 13.93 -8.71 -5.58
CA LEU A 19 13.59 -7.38 -6.11
C LEU A 19 14.67 -6.85 -7.06
N GLN A 20 15.94 -7.19 -6.81
CA GLN A 20 17.06 -6.85 -7.69
C GLN A 20 17.15 -7.72 -8.96
N SER A 21 16.52 -8.90 -9.01
CA SER A 21 16.60 -9.78 -10.18
C SER A 21 15.71 -9.37 -11.35
N GLY A 22 14.94 -8.28 -11.21
CA GLY A 22 14.04 -7.77 -12.25
C GLY A 22 12.64 -8.37 -12.14
N VAL A 23 11.84 -7.86 -11.20
CA VAL A 23 10.42 -8.22 -11.05
C VAL A 23 9.53 -7.33 -11.92
N ASN A 24 8.41 -7.88 -12.39
CA ASN A 24 7.43 -7.14 -13.22
C ASN A 24 6.44 -6.31 -12.39
N GLY A 25 6.35 -6.58 -11.10
CA GLY A 25 5.42 -5.92 -10.20
C GLY A 25 5.53 -6.49 -8.80
N VAL A 26 5.02 -5.75 -7.83
CA VAL A 26 5.03 -6.17 -6.42
C VAL A 26 3.64 -5.97 -5.84
N VAL A 27 3.20 -6.99 -5.12
CA VAL A 27 1.92 -6.99 -4.42
C VAL A 27 2.20 -7.05 -2.92
N MET A 28 1.64 -6.10 -2.18
CA MET A 28 1.65 -6.11 -0.72
C MET A 28 0.26 -6.48 -0.22
N VAL A 29 0.16 -7.65 0.40
CA VAL A 29 -1.08 -8.13 1.02
C VAL A 29 -1.19 -7.53 2.42
N LEU A 30 -2.28 -6.83 2.70
CA LEU A 30 -2.60 -6.23 3.99
C LEU A 30 -3.74 -7.02 4.63
N ASP A 31 -3.55 -7.42 5.88
CA ASP A 31 -4.63 -7.99 6.70
C ASP A 31 -5.57 -6.89 7.23
N ASP A 32 -6.65 -7.30 7.88
CA ASP A 32 -7.65 -6.43 8.52
C ASP A 32 -7.05 -5.48 9.57
N ARG A 33 -5.89 -5.82 10.14
CA ARG A 33 -5.18 -5.03 11.16
C ARG A 33 -4.06 -4.17 10.56
N ILE A 34 -3.80 -4.32 9.27
CA ILE A 34 -2.69 -3.70 8.55
C ILE A 34 -1.36 -4.01 9.26
N GLU A 35 -1.21 -5.22 9.81
CA GLU A 35 -0.02 -5.66 10.53
C GLU A 35 1.27 -5.57 9.70
N PRO A 36 1.27 -5.82 8.37
CA PRO A 36 2.49 -5.68 7.56
C PRO A 36 3.17 -4.32 7.70
N LEU A 37 2.41 -3.22 7.82
CA LEU A 37 3.01 -1.89 8.00
C LEU A 37 3.61 -1.66 9.40
N THR A 38 3.43 -2.60 10.33
CA THR A 38 4.03 -2.56 11.67
C THR A 38 5.31 -3.38 11.78
N ARG A 39 5.68 -4.09 10.71
CA ARG A 39 6.84 -4.98 10.65
C ARG A 39 7.98 -4.31 9.89
N VAL A 40 9.14 -4.20 10.53
CA VAL A 40 10.31 -3.48 9.99
C VAL A 40 10.81 -4.11 8.68
N TRP A 41 10.69 -5.43 8.53
CA TRP A 41 11.00 -6.13 7.27
C TRP A 41 10.11 -5.70 6.10
N CYS A 42 8.80 -5.55 6.32
CA CYS A 42 7.88 -5.10 5.28
C CYS A 42 8.12 -3.62 4.91
N LEU A 43 8.57 -2.80 5.86
CA LEU A 43 8.97 -1.41 5.58
C LEU A 43 10.25 -1.34 4.74
N PHE A 44 11.23 -2.21 5.04
CA PHE A 44 12.41 -2.37 4.21
C PHE A 44 12.04 -2.81 2.79
N GLU A 45 11.18 -3.83 2.65
CA GLU A 45 10.68 -4.26 1.34
C GLU A 45 9.98 -3.12 0.61
N PHE A 46 9.11 -2.37 1.28
CA PHE A 46 8.44 -1.19 0.71
C PHE A 46 9.44 -0.15 0.18
N LEU A 47 10.50 0.12 0.94
CA LEU A 47 11.59 1.01 0.50
C LEU A 47 12.28 0.47 -0.76
N LEU A 48 12.59 -0.83 -0.80
CA LEU A 48 13.20 -1.43 -1.99
C LEU A 48 12.28 -1.34 -3.21
N VAL A 49 10.98 -1.59 -3.03
CA VAL A 49 9.98 -1.48 -4.11
C VAL A 49 9.87 -0.06 -4.62
N SER A 50 9.97 0.96 -3.76
CA SER A 50 9.91 2.37 -4.18
C SER A 50 11.03 2.79 -5.14
N ARG A 51 12.08 1.97 -5.28
CA ARG A 51 13.17 2.16 -6.24
C ARG A 51 12.96 1.42 -7.56
N LEU A 52 11.97 0.54 -7.62
CA LEU A 52 11.57 -0.11 -8.85
C LEU A 52 10.77 0.86 -9.73
N ARG A 53 10.73 0.57 -11.03
CA ARG A 53 9.91 1.33 -11.99
C ARG A 53 8.43 0.89 -11.98
N CYS A 54 8.01 0.17 -10.95
CA CYS A 54 6.63 -0.29 -10.77
C CYS A 54 6.11 0.18 -9.41
N ASP A 55 4.88 0.67 -9.38
CA ASP A 55 4.22 0.97 -8.11
C ASP A 55 3.71 -0.33 -7.45
N PRO A 56 3.81 -0.45 -6.12
CA PRO A 56 3.24 -1.58 -5.41
C PRO A 56 1.71 -1.56 -5.50
N VAL A 57 1.14 -2.73 -5.73
CA VAL A 57 -0.30 -2.96 -5.62
C VAL A 57 -0.61 -3.42 -4.19
N PHE A 58 -1.57 -2.79 -3.54
CA PHE A 58 -2.00 -3.18 -2.20
C PHE A 58 -3.29 -3.99 -2.28
N VAL A 59 -3.29 -5.16 -1.65
CA VAL A 59 -4.42 -6.09 -1.71
C VAL A 59 -4.87 -6.40 -0.29
N THR A 60 -6.17 -6.38 -0.06
CA THR A 60 -6.79 -6.85 1.17
C THR A 60 -7.68 -8.05 0.85
N ASP A 61 -8.23 -8.69 1.88
CA ASP A 61 -9.27 -9.72 1.76
C ASP A 61 -10.54 -9.23 1.03
N LEU A 62 -10.72 -7.92 0.92
CA LEU A 62 -11.87 -7.24 0.34
C LEU A 62 -11.56 -6.56 -1.01
N GLY A 63 -10.37 -6.78 -1.59
CA GLY A 63 -10.05 -6.34 -2.94
C GLY A 63 -8.71 -5.59 -3.06
N VAL A 64 -8.51 -4.95 -4.20
CA VAL A 64 -7.27 -4.26 -4.57
C VAL A 64 -7.42 -2.76 -4.35
N LEU A 65 -6.67 -2.16 -3.42
CA LEU A 65 -6.75 -0.72 -3.18
C LEU A 65 -6.44 0.07 -4.46
N GLY A 66 -7.27 1.06 -4.76
CA GLY A 66 -7.18 1.87 -5.99
C GLY A 66 -8.01 1.34 -7.15
N ASP A 67 -8.54 0.11 -7.05
CA ASP A 67 -9.43 -0.48 -8.05
C ASP A 67 -10.92 -0.22 -7.73
N GLU A 68 -11.78 -0.28 -8.74
CA GLU A 68 -13.22 0.02 -8.68
C GLU A 68 -13.99 -0.91 -7.72
N GLY A 69 -13.42 -2.07 -7.38
CA GLY A 69 -14.00 -3.06 -6.47
C GLY A 69 -13.66 -2.86 -4.99
N THR A 70 -12.87 -1.85 -4.62
CA THR A 70 -12.43 -1.68 -3.22
C THR A 70 -13.57 -1.19 -2.33
N SER A 71 -13.81 -1.87 -1.20
CA SER A 71 -14.74 -1.39 -0.18
C SER A 71 -14.26 -0.04 0.42
N PRO A 72 -15.11 0.99 0.52
CA PRO A 72 -14.78 2.26 1.17
C PRO A 72 -14.30 2.10 2.62
N GLU A 73 -14.86 1.12 3.33
CA GLU A 73 -14.54 0.83 4.73
C GLU A 73 -13.07 0.39 4.89
N VAL A 74 -12.56 -0.38 3.92
CA VAL A 74 -11.16 -0.83 3.87
C VAL A 74 -10.24 0.35 3.65
N ALA A 75 -10.56 1.21 2.67
CA ALA A 75 -9.77 2.40 2.39
C ALA A 75 -9.68 3.33 3.63
N LEU A 76 -10.79 3.48 4.36
CA LEU A 76 -10.82 4.24 5.61
C LEU A 76 -10.03 3.56 6.74
N ALA A 77 -10.12 2.24 6.90
CA ALA A 77 -9.37 1.49 7.90
C ALA A 77 -7.86 1.61 7.67
N VAL A 78 -7.42 1.44 6.42
CA VAL A 78 -6.02 1.65 6.00
C VAL A 78 -5.60 3.10 6.29
N GLY A 79 -6.43 4.08 5.94
CA GLY A 79 -6.17 5.51 6.19
C GLY A 79 -5.97 5.83 7.67
N ARG A 80 -6.82 5.32 8.55
CA ARG A 80 -6.69 5.49 10.01
C ARG A 80 -5.41 4.87 10.54
N LYS A 81 -5.02 3.69 10.05
CA LYS A 81 -3.77 3.07 10.48
C LYS A 81 -2.57 3.89 10.04
N LEU A 82 -2.57 4.36 8.79
CA LEU A 82 -1.50 5.19 8.24
C LEU A 82 -1.28 6.47 9.04
N GLU A 83 -2.34 7.10 9.54
CA GLU A 83 -2.23 8.29 10.39
C GLU A 83 -1.36 8.02 11.63
N THR A 84 -1.54 6.86 12.25
CA THR A 84 -0.81 6.43 13.45
C THR A 84 0.55 5.79 13.17
N LEU A 85 0.90 5.56 11.90
CA LEU A 85 2.13 4.88 11.53
C LEU A 85 3.35 5.72 11.95
N GLN A 86 4.25 5.06 12.68
CA GLN A 86 5.57 5.54 13.05
C GLN A 86 6.57 4.39 12.90
N VAL A 87 7.48 4.49 11.94
CA VAL A 87 8.51 3.50 11.62
C VAL A 87 9.33 3.16 12.85
N ALA A 88 9.63 4.14 13.70
CA ALA A 88 10.37 3.96 14.95
C ALA A 88 9.71 2.96 15.93
N HIS A 89 8.38 2.82 15.87
CA HIS A 89 7.60 1.90 16.72
C HIS A 89 7.37 0.52 16.09
N CYS A 90 7.82 0.32 14.85
CA CYS A 90 7.68 -0.97 14.18
C CYS A 90 8.61 -2.02 14.81
N HIS A 91 8.26 -3.29 14.63
CA HIS A 91 8.91 -4.41 15.30
C HIS A 91 9.53 -5.42 14.30
N ALA A 92 10.48 -6.19 14.80
CA ALA A 92 11.01 -7.38 14.16
C ALA A 92 11.17 -8.46 15.22
N SER A 93 11.11 -9.74 14.83
CA SER A 93 11.30 -10.86 15.76
C SER A 93 12.71 -10.90 16.35
N ARG A 94 13.69 -10.29 15.67
CA ARG A 94 15.06 -10.10 16.13
C ARG A 94 15.37 -8.62 16.19
N GLU A 95 15.80 -8.14 17.36
CA GLU A 95 16.18 -6.74 17.54
C GLU A 95 17.40 -6.36 16.67
N GLU A 96 18.31 -7.31 16.44
CA GLU A 96 19.45 -7.13 15.54
C GLU A 96 19.02 -6.75 14.11
N ASP A 97 18.00 -7.42 13.57
CA ASP A 97 17.48 -7.12 12.23
C ASP A 97 16.82 -5.74 12.19
N LYS A 98 16.07 -5.40 13.26
CA LYS A 98 15.45 -4.08 13.41
C LYS A 98 16.50 -2.97 13.35
N GLN A 99 17.60 -3.12 14.10
CA GLN A 99 18.66 -2.10 14.11
C GLN A 99 19.34 -1.99 12.75
N LYS A 100 19.71 -3.10 12.12
CA LYS A 100 20.32 -3.10 10.77
C LYS A 100 19.41 -2.46 9.73
N ILE A 101 18.11 -2.75 9.77
CA ILE A 101 17.15 -2.13 8.85
C ILE A 101 16.98 -0.64 9.15
N PHE A 102 16.91 -0.22 10.42
CA PHE A 102 16.80 1.19 10.76
C PHE A 102 18.05 1.98 10.34
N GLU A 103 19.23 1.41 10.50
CA GLU A 103 20.48 1.98 9.97
C GLU A 103 20.41 2.11 8.44
N TYR A 104 19.94 1.07 7.75
CA TYR A 104 19.75 1.10 6.31
C TYR A 104 18.76 2.19 5.87
N ILE A 105 17.60 2.30 6.53
CA ILE A 105 16.60 3.32 6.23
C ILE A 105 17.19 4.72 6.42
N ARG A 106 17.92 4.97 7.53
CA ARG A 106 18.55 6.28 7.76
C ARG A 106 19.60 6.60 6.71
N ALA A 107 20.41 5.64 6.30
CA ALA A 107 21.41 5.84 5.26
C ALA A 107 20.79 6.18 3.90
N GLU A 108 19.62 5.62 3.59
CA GLU A 108 19.00 5.71 2.27
C GLU A 108 17.98 6.83 2.14
N VAL A 109 17.22 7.10 3.21
CA VAL A 109 16.10 8.04 3.22
C VAL A 109 16.38 9.26 4.10
N GLY A 110 17.41 9.21 4.93
CA GLY A 110 17.82 10.28 5.85
C GLY A 110 17.39 10.02 7.29
N SER A 111 16.08 9.82 7.51
CA SER A 111 15.52 9.56 8.85
C SER A 111 14.37 8.55 8.82
N LEU A 112 13.93 8.10 10.00
CA LEU A 112 12.77 7.21 10.10
C LEU A 112 11.46 7.99 9.84
N GLU A 113 11.46 9.28 10.17
CA GLU A 113 10.37 10.22 9.95
C GLU A 113 10.19 10.56 8.46
N ASP A 114 11.29 10.63 7.71
CA ASP A 114 11.25 10.75 6.25
C ASP A 114 10.64 9.49 5.63
N MET A 115 10.95 8.31 6.19
CA MET A 115 10.32 7.06 5.79
C MET A 115 8.81 7.03 6.12
N ASP A 116 8.40 7.53 7.29
CA ASP A 116 6.98 7.71 7.63
C ASP A 116 6.26 8.55 6.57
N SER A 117 6.88 9.66 6.21
CA SER A 117 6.33 10.62 5.24
C SER A 117 6.20 9.97 3.85
N GLN A 118 7.19 9.20 3.40
CA GLN A 118 7.12 8.49 2.12
C GLN A 118 6.00 7.45 2.07
N ILE A 119 5.85 6.64 3.13
CA ILE A 119 4.78 5.63 3.21
C ILE A 119 3.41 6.31 3.18
N LYS A 120 3.22 7.33 4.04
CA LYS A 120 1.97 8.11 4.13
C LYS A 120 1.63 8.79 2.81
N GLN A 121 2.62 9.35 2.11
CA GLN A 121 2.40 10.00 0.82
C GLN A 121 1.93 9.01 -0.24
N ARG A 122 2.65 7.88 -0.41
CA ARG A 122 2.37 6.88 -1.45
C ARG A 122 1.04 6.15 -1.20
N MET A 123 0.82 5.67 0.01
CA MET A 123 -0.46 5.01 0.32
C MET A 123 -1.60 6.02 0.35
N GLY A 124 -1.36 7.23 0.86
CA GLY A 124 -2.34 8.31 0.85
C GLY A 124 -2.81 8.70 -0.56
N SER A 125 -1.94 8.66 -1.58
CA SER A 125 -2.39 8.90 -2.96
C SER A 125 -3.29 7.80 -3.49
N ILE A 126 -3.00 6.53 -3.17
CA ILE A 126 -3.83 5.38 -3.57
C ILE A 126 -5.19 5.44 -2.89
N LEU A 127 -5.23 5.79 -1.60
CA LEU A 127 -6.48 5.97 -0.87
C LEU A 127 -7.32 7.11 -1.44
N ARG A 128 -6.71 8.25 -1.76
CA ARG A 128 -7.43 9.37 -2.43
C ARG A 128 -8.00 8.95 -3.77
N GLN A 129 -7.25 8.20 -4.58
CA GLN A 129 -7.73 7.66 -5.85
C GLN A 129 -8.93 6.73 -5.64
N THR A 130 -8.84 5.85 -4.62
CA THR A 130 -9.92 4.92 -4.27
C THR A 130 -11.21 5.68 -3.92
N LEU A 131 -11.11 6.70 -3.06
CA LEU A 131 -12.27 7.51 -2.66
C LEU A 131 -12.85 8.29 -3.85
N GLN A 132 -12.01 8.84 -4.73
CA GLN A 132 -12.48 9.54 -5.92
C GLN A 132 -13.22 8.61 -6.89
N ASN A 133 -12.72 7.37 -7.08
CA ASN A 133 -13.40 6.37 -7.92
C ASN A 133 -14.79 6.04 -7.37
N LEU A 134 -14.93 5.92 -6.05
CA LEU A 134 -16.20 5.67 -5.38
C LEU A 134 -17.20 6.82 -5.57
N GLU A 135 -16.75 8.07 -5.42
CA GLU A 135 -17.59 9.25 -5.67
C GLU A 135 -18.08 9.33 -7.12
N ASN A 136 -17.21 8.99 -8.08
CA ASN A 136 -17.54 8.95 -9.50
C ASN A 136 -18.61 7.88 -9.80
N LEU A 137 -18.48 6.68 -9.20
CA LEU A 137 -19.44 5.58 -9.36
C LEU A 137 -20.82 5.93 -8.76
N GLN A 138 -20.85 6.57 -7.59
CA GLN A 138 -22.10 7.05 -6.97
C GLN A 138 -22.80 8.10 -7.85
N SER A 139 -22.04 9.04 -8.42
CA SER A 139 -22.58 10.05 -9.32
C SER A 139 -23.14 9.42 -10.61
N ALA A 140 -22.42 8.45 -11.19
CA ALA A 140 -22.87 7.73 -12.38
C ALA A 140 -24.15 6.92 -12.14
N THR A 141 -24.24 6.22 -11.00
CA THR A 141 -25.44 5.46 -10.64
C THR A 141 -26.64 6.35 -10.34
N GLN A 142 -26.46 7.49 -9.66
CA GLN A 142 -27.53 8.49 -9.49
C GLN A 142 -28.05 9.02 -10.82
N ASN A 143 -27.13 9.35 -11.76
CA ASN A 143 -27.52 9.80 -13.10
C ASN A 143 -28.30 8.73 -13.88
N LEU A 144 -27.88 7.47 -13.81
CA LEU A 144 -28.60 6.35 -14.43
C LEU A 144 -29.97 6.13 -13.79
N MET A 145 -30.07 6.21 -12.45
CA MET A 145 -31.37 6.11 -11.77
C MET A 145 -32.32 7.24 -12.16
N LEU A 146 -31.83 8.48 -12.27
CA LEU A 146 -32.63 9.59 -12.77
C LEU A 146 -33.09 9.34 -14.22
N GLN A 147 -32.21 8.84 -15.09
CA GLN A 147 -32.60 8.49 -16.46
C GLN A 147 -33.64 7.35 -16.52
N MET A 148 -33.56 6.35 -15.65
CA MET A 148 -34.57 5.29 -15.59
C MET A 148 -35.91 5.78 -15.04
N VAL A 149 -35.89 6.64 -14.01
CA VAL A 149 -37.11 7.18 -13.37
C VAL A 149 -37.82 8.21 -14.25
N TRP A 150 -37.08 9.00 -15.02
CA TRP A 150 -37.62 10.10 -15.83
C TRP A 150 -37.59 9.84 -17.34
N GLY A 151 -36.98 8.74 -17.80
CA GLY A 151 -36.83 8.36 -19.21
C GLY A 151 -38.01 7.63 -19.84
N GLU A 152 -39.02 7.21 -19.06
CA GLU A 152 -40.27 6.61 -19.58
C GLU A 152 -41.34 7.67 -19.94
N GLY A 153 -40.98 8.94 -20.08
CA GLY A 153 -41.89 10.05 -20.36
C GLY A 153 -42.05 10.44 -21.83
N SER A 154 -41.68 9.60 -22.80
CA SER A 154 -41.87 9.90 -24.22
C SER A 154 -42.67 8.82 -24.95
N PHE A 155 -43.94 8.67 -24.58
CA PHE A 155 -44.94 8.09 -25.49
C PHE A 155 -46.20 8.97 -25.50
N GLU A 156 -46.71 9.13 -26.71
CA GLU A 156 -47.93 9.84 -27.14
C GLU A 156 -47.85 11.37 -27.24
N GLN A 157 -47.60 11.82 -28.48
CA GLN A 157 -48.60 12.59 -29.23
C GLN A 157 -48.23 12.57 -30.74
N VAL A 158 -48.90 11.70 -31.50
CA VAL A 158 -49.12 11.82 -32.94
C VAL A 158 -50.62 11.69 -33.18
#